data_AF-A0A8J4T5D0-F1
#
_entry.id   AF-A0A8J4T5D0-F1
#
_cell.length_a   1.000
_cell.length_b   1.000
_cell.length_c   1.000
_cell.angle_alpha   90.00
_cell.angle_beta   90.00
_cell.angle_gamma   90.00
#
_symmetry.space_group_name_H-M   'P 1'
#
loop_
_entity.id
_entity.type
_entity.pdbx_description
1 polymer ?
#
loop_
_entity_poly.entity_id
_entity_poly.type
_entity_poly.pdbx_seq_one_letter_code
_entity_poly.pdbx_strand_id
1 'polypeptide(L)'
;KPKPTVRVNPQSSIYTGDTVTLTCELQESTGWEFLFYKNNQQLQHFSTEPVNTNTRHVIVNNAGDTVYKCRARRRKAWAEKEYYTEYSNDVTITAT
;
A
#
# COMPACT_ATOMS: atom_id res chain seq x y z
N LYS A 1 -4.31 15.82 5.54
CA LYS A 1 -3.72 14.71 6.32
C LYS A 1 -2.44 14.29 5.57
N PRO A 2 -1.49 13.53 6.15
CA PRO A 2 -0.37 13.03 5.35
C PRO A 2 -0.90 12.22 4.16
N LYS A 3 -0.20 12.23 3.03
CA LYS A 3 -0.59 11.50 1.81
C LYS A 3 0.57 10.61 1.34
N PRO A 4 0.41 9.28 1.35
CA PRO A 4 1.43 8.38 0.84
C PRO A 4 1.44 8.35 -0.70
N THR A 5 2.50 7.77 -1.26
CA THR A 5 2.66 7.51 -2.69
C THR A 5 2.86 6.01 -2.88
N VAL A 6 2.16 5.40 -3.84
CA VAL A 6 2.33 3.99 -4.19
C VAL A 6 2.97 3.85 -5.57
N ARG A 7 3.90 2.91 -5.70
CA ARG A 7 4.61 2.57 -6.94
C ARG A 7 4.60 1.06 -7.14
N VAL A 8 4.65 0.61 -8.40
CA VAL A 8 4.78 -0.80 -8.77
C VAL A 8 6.14 -1.07 -9.40
N ASN A 9 6.71 -2.24 -9.14
CA ASN A 9 7.91 -2.75 -9.80
C ASN A 9 7.69 -4.21 -10.25
N PRO A 10 8.00 -4.57 -11.51
CA PRO A 10 8.42 -3.67 -12.60
C PRO A 10 7.32 -2.69 -13.02
N GLN A 11 7.67 -1.58 -13.66
CA GLN A 11 6.70 -0.60 -14.17
C GLN A 11 6.12 -0.97 -15.54
N SER A 12 6.71 -1.95 -16.23
CA SER A 12 6.33 -2.39 -17.57
C SER A 12 6.41 -3.92 -17.71
N SER A 13 5.73 -4.47 -18.72
CA SER A 13 5.78 -5.90 -19.07
C SER A 13 5.32 -6.83 -17.95
N ILE A 14 4.11 -6.59 -17.43
CA ILE A 14 3.48 -7.43 -16.41
C ILE A 14 2.42 -8.29 -17.09
N TYR A 15 2.61 -9.60 -17.07
CA TYR A 15 1.67 -10.58 -17.58
C TYR A 15 0.77 -11.12 -16.46
N THR A 16 -0.37 -11.72 -16.82
CA THR A 16 -1.20 -12.41 -15.83
C THR A 16 -0.40 -13.52 -15.16
N GLY A 17 -0.42 -13.57 -13.83
CA GLY A 17 0.37 -14.53 -13.05
C GLY A 17 1.76 -14.05 -12.66
N ASP A 18 2.24 -12.93 -13.22
CA ASP A 18 3.50 -12.34 -12.78
C ASP A 18 3.42 -11.83 -11.35
N THR A 19 4.57 -11.83 -10.70
CA THR A 19 4.72 -11.29 -9.37
C THR A 19 5.23 -9.85 -9.45
N VAL A 20 4.55 -8.94 -8.78
CA VAL A 20 4.90 -7.51 -8.75
C VAL A 20 5.08 -7.04 -7.31
N THR A 21 5.98 -6.09 -7.14
CA THR A 21 6.23 -5.44 -5.84
C THR A 21 5.54 -4.09 -5.81
N LEU A 22 4.61 -3.92 -4.87
CA LEU A 22 4.02 -2.62 -4.56
C LEU A 22 4.81 -1.97 -3.44
N THR A 23 5.20 -0.71 -3.63
CA THR A 23 5.93 0.09 -2.65
C THR A 23 5.07 1.28 -2.26
N CYS A 24 4.66 1.36 -1.00
CA CYS A 24 3.99 2.51 -0.42
C CYS A 24 4.97 3.33 0.42
N GLU A 25 5.03 4.63 0.21
CA GLU A 25 5.94 5.55 0.89
C GLU A 25 5.16 6.72 1.49
N LEU A 26 5.45 7.08 2.74
CA LEU A 26 4.96 8.26 3.42
C LEU A 26 6.15 9.10 3.86
N GLN A 27 6.45 10.16 3.11
CA GLN A 27 7.60 11.03 3.37
C GLN A 27 7.54 11.64 4.78
N GLU A 28 8.72 11.76 5.40
CA GLU A 28 8.93 12.48 6.67
C GLU A 28 8.13 11.95 7.86
N SER A 29 7.65 10.70 7.84
CA SER A 29 6.87 10.14 8.95
C SER A 29 6.99 8.62 9.14
N THR A 30 7.54 8.22 10.29
CA THR A 30 7.67 6.81 10.73
C THR A 30 6.57 6.41 11.73
N GLY A 31 6.49 5.11 12.07
CA GLY A 31 5.60 4.61 13.10
C GLY A 31 4.15 4.49 12.63
N TRP A 32 3.95 4.25 11.34
CA TRP A 32 2.67 3.98 10.72
C TRP A 32 2.54 2.51 10.34
N GLU A 33 1.33 1.98 10.46
CA GLU A 33 0.91 0.73 9.84
C GLU A 33 0.41 1.02 8.43
N PHE A 34 1.02 0.40 7.43
CA PHE A 34 0.62 0.55 6.04
C PHE A 34 -0.48 -0.47 5.68
N LEU A 35 -1.50 0.03 5.00
CA LEU A 35 -2.65 -0.73 4.53
C LEU A 35 -2.67 -0.68 3.00
N PHE A 36 -2.69 -1.85 2.37
CA PHE A 36 -2.79 -1.97 0.91
C PHE A 36 -4.20 -2.36 0.51
N TYR A 37 -4.67 -1.83 -0.61
CA TYR A 37 -5.99 -2.08 -1.16
C TYR A 37 -5.86 -2.52 -2.61
N LYS A 38 -6.66 -3.51 -2.99
CA LYS A 38 -6.87 -3.99 -4.36
C LYS A 38 -8.33 -3.76 -4.71
N ASN A 39 -8.62 -2.99 -5.75
CA ASN A 39 -9.99 -2.65 -6.17
C ASN A 39 -10.86 -2.15 -5.00
N ASN A 40 -10.30 -1.25 -4.17
CA ASN A 40 -10.89 -0.71 -2.94
C ASN A 40 -11.12 -1.72 -1.80
N GLN A 41 -10.73 -2.99 -1.94
CA GLN A 41 -10.75 -3.97 -0.86
C GLN A 41 -9.40 -4.06 -0.17
N GLN A 42 -9.38 -3.99 1.16
CA GLN A 42 -8.14 -4.09 1.94
C GLN A 42 -7.55 -5.50 1.85
N LEU A 43 -6.26 -5.59 1.57
CA LEU A 43 -5.51 -6.83 1.58
C LEU A 43 -5.17 -7.20 3.03
N GLN A 44 -5.92 -8.14 3.59
CA GLN A 44 -5.83 -8.51 5.01
C GLN A 44 -4.43 -9.01 5.41
N HIS A 45 -3.76 -9.74 4.54
CA HIS A 45 -2.45 -10.35 4.80
C HIS A 45 -1.27 -9.36 4.75
N PHE A 46 -1.52 -8.11 4.36
CA PHE A 46 -0.46 -7.08 4.28
C PHE A 46 -0.61 -5.97 5.34
N SER A 47 -1.71 -5.96 6.09
CA SER A 47 -1.83 -5.14 7.30
C SER A 47 -0.79 -5.64 8.30
N THR A 48 0.02 -4.75 8.85
CA THR A 48 1.13 -5.15 9.74
C THR A 48 1.41 -4.07 10.75
N GLU A 49 2.11 -4.45 11.81
CA GLU A 49 2.45 -3.56 12.90
C GLU A 49 3.19 -2.29 12.43
N PRO A 50 3.08 -1.19 13.21
CA PRO A 50 3.79 0.05 12.93
C PRO A 50 5.27 -0.20 12.69
N VAL A 51 5.77 0.27 11.54
CA VAL A 51 7.18 0.09 11.18
C VAL A 51 7.93 1.39 11.45
N ASN A 52 9.17 1.29 11.96
CA ASN A 52 10.11 2.41 12.08
C ASN A 52 10.70 2.83 10.72
N THR A 53 9.90 2.73 9.66
CA THR A 53 10.26 3.10 8.30
C THR A 53 9.15 3.97 7.70
N ASN A 54 9.54 4.81 6.75
CA ASN A 54 8.62 5.62 5.96
C ASN A 54 8.04 4.84 4.77
N THR A 55 8.47 3.60 4.58
CA THR A 55 8.23 2.84 3.36
C THR A 55 7.85 1.41 3.70
N ARG A 56 6.92 0.86 2.92
CA ARG A 56 6.53 -0.54 2.98
C ARG A 56 6.40 -1.14 1.59
N HIS A 57 6.90 -2.36 1.45
CA HIS A 57 6.80 -3.16 0.23
C HIS A 57 5.92 -4.39 0.47
N VAL A 58 5.14 -4.77 -0.53
CA VAL A 58 4.37 -6.03 -0.55
C VAL A 58 4.47 -6.66 -1.92
N ILE A 59 4.44 -7.98 -1.95
CA ILE A 59 4.54 -8.77 -3.18
C ILE A 59 3.14 -9.29 -3.50
N VAL A 60 2.63 -9.02 -4.69
CA VAL A 60 1.30 -9.48 -5.13
C VAL A 60 1.39 -10.20 -6.46
N ASN A 61 0.49 -11.16 -6.67
CA ASN A 61 0.32 -11.78 -7.97
C ASN A 61 -0.59 -10.90 -8.82
N ASN A 62 -0.18 -10.63 -10.05
CA ASN A 62 -1.00 -9.95 -11.04
C ASN A 62 -2.20 -10.84 -11.40
N ALA A 63 -3.40 -10.38 -11.07
CA ALA A 63 -4.64 -11.06 -11.41
C ALA A 63 -5.30 -10.48 -12.67
N GLY A 64 -4.57 -9.68 -13.44
CA GLY A 64 -5.09 -8.87 -14.54
C GLY A 64 -5.41 -7.45 -14.13
N ASP A 65 -6.36 -6.82 -14.82
CA ASP A 65 -6.71 -5.42 -14.68
C ASP A 65 -7.17 -5.10 -13.25
N THR A 66 -6.21 -4.58 -12.46
CA THR A 66 -6.37 -4.39 -11.03
C THR A 66 -5.77 -3.07 -10.61
N VAL A 67 -6.50 -2.36 -9.74
CA VAL A 67 -6.08 -1.06 -9.22
C VAL A 67 -5.62 -1.23 -7.78
N TYR A 68 -4.41 -0.79 -7.51
CA TYR A 68 -3.81 -0.79 -6.19
C TYR A 68 -3.68 0.62 -5.64
N LYS A 69 -3.95 0.77 -4.36
CA LYS A 69 -3.65 1.99 -3.59
C LYS A 69 -3.26 1.63 -2.17
N CYS A 70 -2.63 2.55 -1.46
CA CYS A 70 -2.30 2.37 -0.06
C CYS A 70 -2.75 3.57 0.78
N ARG A 71 -2.86 3.34 2.09
CA ARG A 71 -2.90 4.39 3.12
C ARG A 71 -2.12 3.91 4.34
N ALA A 72 -1.95 4.76 5.33
CA ALA A 72 -1.37 4.37 6.60
C ALA A 72 -2.30 4.73 7.77
N ARG A 73 -2.24 3.93 8.83
CA ARG A 73 -2.92 4.20 10.10
C ARG A 73 -1.93 4.22 11.26
N ARG A 74 -2.28 4.94 12.31
CA ARG A 74 -1.53 4.97 13.56
C ARG A 74 -2.51 4.91 14.71
N ARG A 75 -2.35 3.89 15.56
CA ARG A 75 -3.03 3.78 16.84
C ARG A 75 -2.15 4.43 17.90
N LYS A 76 -2.72 5.29 18.74
CA LYS A 76 -2.03 5.72 19.97
C LYS A 76 -2.42 4.73 21.06
N ALA A 77 -1.45 4.15 21.76
CA ALA A 77 -1.70 3.18 22.84
C ALA A 77 -2.71 3.66 23.89
N TRP A 78 -2.79 4.98 24.08
CA TRP A 78 -3.60 5.66 25.09
C TRP A 78 -4.90 6.29 24.54
N ALA A 79 -5.17 6.15 23.23
CA ALA A 79 -6.36 6.74 22.62
C ALA A 79 -7.15 5.69 21.87
N GLU A 80 -8.47 5.66 22.09
CA GLU A 80 -9.42 4.80 21.36
C GLU A 80 -9.51 5.16 19.86
N LYS A 81 -8.92 6.30 19.46
CA LYS A 81 -9.03 6.85 18.11
C LYS A 81 -7.83 6.45 17.25
N GLU A 82 -8.15 5.89 16.10
CA GLU A 82 -7.19 5.63 15.02
C GLU A 82 -7.03 6.86 14.13
N TYR A 83 -5.77 7.20 13.83
CA TYR A 83 -5.45 8.25 12.88
C TYR A 83 -5.12 7.62 11.54
N TYR A 84 -5.72 8.13 10.48
CA TYR A 84 -5.44 7.67 9.14
C TYR A 84 -4.92 8.79 8.26
N THR A 85 -4.01 8.44 7.36
CA THR A 85 -3.60 9.26 6.22
C THR A 85 -4.72 9.35 5.18
N GLU A 86 -4.50 10.18 4.16
CA GLU A 86 -5.22 10.07 2.89
C GLU A 86 -4.81 8.78 2.16
N TYR A 87 -5.59 8.43 1.13
CA TYR A 87 -5.17 7.40 0.18
C TYR A 87 -4.07 7.94 -0.73
N SER A 88 -3.20 7.05 -1.19
CA SER A 88 -2.20 7.35 -2.22
C SER A 88 -2.84 7.64 -3.58
N ASN A 89 -1.99 7.91 -4.56
CA ASN A 89 -2.35 7.70 -5.97
C ASN A 89 -2.78 6.24 -6.20
N ASP A 90 -3.52 6.03 -7.29
CA ASP A 90 -3.84 4.70 -7.80
C ASP A 90 -2.71 4.23 -8.74
N VAL A 91 -2.43 2.93 -8.72
CA VAL A 91 -1.56 2.26 -9.70
C VAL A 91 -2.35 1.13 -10.33
N THR A 92 -2.45 1.16 -11.64
CA THR A 92 -3.12 0.12 -12.42
C THR A 92 -2.09 -0.88 -12.91
N ILE A 93 -2.36 -2.15 -12.66
CA ILE A 93 -1.66 -3.26 -13.29
C ILE A 93 -2.60 -3.82 -14.32
N THR A 94 -2.20 -3.79 -15.59
CA THR A 94 -2.95 -4.37 -16.70
C THR A 94 -2.37 -5.73 -17.04
N ALA A 95 -3.23 -6.72 -17.32
CA ALA A 95 -2.74 -7.92 -17.98
C ALA A 95 -2.51 -7.62 -19.46
N THR A 96 -1.30 -7.92 -19.94
CA THR A 96 -1.05 -8.05 -21.38
C THR A 96 -1.02 -9.53 -21.76
#